data_AF-A0A833ZTY6-F1
#
_entry.id   AF-A0A833ZTY6-F1
#
_cell.length_a   1.000
_cell.length_b   1.000
_cell.length_c   1.000
_cell.angle_alpha   90.00
_cell.angle_beta   90.00
_cell.angle_gamma   90.00
#
_symmetry.space_group_name_H-M   'P 1'
#
loop_
_entity.id
_entity.type
_entity.pdbx_description
1 polymer ?
#
loop_
_entity_poly.entity_id
_entity_poly.type
_entity_poly.pdbx_seq_one_letter_code
_entity_poly.pdbx_strand_id
1 'polypeptide(L)'
;MWMSPRITPMHPIPRSTLDYRSSSRLIELATPRIRNNIWSINMSEVSQVSRAAQVATPSSRILQLAKPRAPATLLDEWDPVPKPKPRVSDYNRLLYLAMPKVQSEKCIPDRNPRWEVLEVTKKAVASPRIISLAKPKVRKDLNEGYDPYYISPASLAARASPRLYELATPKSITKKV
;
A
#
# COMPACT_ATOMS: atom_id res chain seq x y z
N MET A 1 -46.44 15.31 22.02
CA MET A 1 -45.67 14.27 21.32
C MET A 1 -45.34 14.80 19.93
N TRP A 2 -44.17 15.45 19.78
CA TRP A 2 -43.76 16.12 18.54
C TRP A 2 -42.94 15.15 17.70
N MET A 3 -43.51 14.68 16.58
CA MET A 3 -42.77 13.96 15.54
C MET A 3 -42.38 14.97 14.48
N SER A 4 -41.12 15.43 14.49
CA SER A 4 -40.56 16.20 13.38
C SER A 4 -40.27 15.25 12.23
N PRO A 5 -40.93 15.35 11.05
CA PRO A 5 -40.45 14.64 9.88
C PRO A 5 -39.11 15.27 9.47
N ARG A 6 -38.09 14.45 9.24
CA ARG A 6 -36.85 14.87 8.58
C ARG A 6 -37.22 15.38 7.19
N ILE A 7 -37.42 16.69 7.08
CA ILE A 7 -37.55 17.40 5.81
C ILE A 7 -36.16 17.36 5.17
N THR A 8 -35.92 16.37 4.32
CA THR A 8 -34.84 16.47 3.34
C THR A 8 -35.12 17.71 2.48
N PRO A 9 -34.12 18.54 2.13
CA PRO A 9 -34.31 19.58 1.14
C PRO A 9 -34.54 18.88 -0.21
N MET A 10 -35.80 18.63 -0.53
CA MET A 10 -36.25 18.17 -1.84
C MET A 10 -36.09 19.37 -2.78
N HIS A 11 -34.87 19.62 -3.24
CA HIS A 11 -34.70 20.47 -4.41
C HIS A 11 -35.51 19.83 -5.54
N PRO A 12 -36.55 20.50 -6.08
CA PRO A 12 -37.34 19.92 -7.15
C PRO A 12 -36.40 19.70 -8.34
N ILE A 13 -36.17 18.44 -8.68
CA ILE A 13 -35.35 18.08 -9.83
C ILE A 13 -36.05 18.65 -11.06
N PRO A 14 -35.38 19.50 -11.86
CA PRO A 14 -36.00 20.07 -13.05
C PRO A 14 -36.34 18.93 -14.02
N ARG A 15 -37.49 19.04 -14.71
CA ARG A 15 -37.96 18.01 -15.65
C ARG A 15 -36.92 17.63 -16.70
N SER A 16 -36.11 18.60 -17.12
CA SER A 16 -34.97 18.38 -18.04
C SER A 16 -33.95 17.35 -17.56
N THR A 17 -33.81 17.14 -16.25
CA THR A 17 -32.93 16.12 -15.66
C THR A 17 -33.60 14.76 -15.60
N LEU A 18 -34.92 14.70 -15.38
CA LEU A 18 -35.71 13.46 -15.44
C LEU A 18 -35.81 12.92 -16.88
N ASP A 19 -35.91 13.83 -17.85
CA ASP A 19 -35.99 13.51 -19.29
C ASP A 19 -34.60 13.45 -19.94
N TYR A 20 -33.51 13.56 -19.16
CA TYR A 20 -32.14 13.62 -19.68
C TYR A 20 -31.73 12.27 -20.26
N ARG A 21 -31.47 12.24 -21.56
CA ARG A 21 -30.87 11.10 -22.24
C ARG A 21 -29.37 11.09 -22.00
N SER A 22 -28.88 10.07 -21.29
CA SER A 22 -27.46 9.90 -21.01
C SER A 22 -26.63 9.88 -22.31
N SER A 23 -25.50 10.60 -22.29
CA SER A 23 -24.56 10.59 -23.41
C SER A 23 -23.92 9.21 -23.57
N SER A 24 -23.47 8.87 -24.78
CA SER A 24 -22.75 7.62 -25.06
C SER A 24 -21.58 7.41 -24.10
N ARG A 25 -20.83 8.47 -23.81
CA ARG A 25 -19.73 8.47 -22.84
C ARG A 25 -20.19 8.13 -21.42
N LEU A 26 -21.32 8.66 -20.96
CA LEU A 26 -21.86 8.32 -19.63
C LEU A 26 -22.31 6.86 -19.56
N ILE A 27 -22.87 6.33 -20.66
CA ILE A 27 -23.25 4.92 -20.76
C ILE A 27 -22.00 4.03 -20.68
N GLU A 28 -20.94 4.37 -21.41
CA GLU A 28 -19.65 3.66 -21.36
C GLU A 28 -19.02 3.72 -19.97
N LEU A 29 -19.02 4.88 -19.31
CA LEU A 29 -18.48 5.02 -17.95
C LEU A 29 -19.32 4.29 -16.90
N ALA A 30 -20.62 4.15 -17.13
CA ALA A 30 -21.51 3.37 -16.29
C ALA A 30 -21.32 1.86 -16.48
N THR A 31 -20.76 1.40 -17.60
CA THR A 31 -20.42 -0.01 -17.74
C THR A 31 -19.26 -0.39 -16.81
N PRO A 32 -19.38 -1.48 -16.03
CA PRO A 32 -18.31 -1.92 -15.17
C PRO A 32 -17.11 -2.29 -16.04
N ARG A 33 -15.97 -1.61 -15.82
CA ARG A 33 -14.72 -1.98 -16.49
C ARG A 33 -14.36 -3.41 -16.12
N ILE A 34 -14.19 -4.26 -17.13
CA ILE A 34 -13.62 -5.60 -16.96
C ILE A 34 -12.20 -5.39 -16.43
N ARG A 35 -12.03 -5.52 -15.12
CA ARG A 35 -10.69 -5.58 -14.53
C ARG A 35 -10.15 -6.94 -14.96
N ASN A 36 -9.07 -6.95 -15.75
CA ASN A 36 -8.22 -8.12 -15.84
C ASN A 36 -7.84 -8.46 -14.40
N ASN A 37 -8.39 -9.55 -13.90
CA ASN A 37 -8.32 -9.85 -12.48
C ASN A 37 -6.94 -10.46 -12.21
N ILE A 38 -5.91 -9.61 -12.17
CA ILE A 38 -4.56 -9.97 -11.72
C ILE A 38 -4.62 -10.51 -10.28
N TRP A 39 -5.71 -10.20 -9.56
CA TRP A 39 -6.05 -10.66 -8.23
C TRP A 39 -6.98 -11.89 -8.21
N SER A 40 -7.28 -12.52 -9.36
CA SER A 40 -7.76 -13.91 -9.40
C SER A 40 -6.60 -14.82 -9.04
N ILE A 41 -6.17 -14.78 -7.78
CA ILE A 41 -5.42 -15.89 -7.20
C ILE A 41 -6.34 -17.09 -7.36
N ASN A 42 -5.86 -18.12 -8.04
CA ASN A 42 -6.56 -19.39 -8.12
C ASN A 42 -6.73 -19.90 -6.68
N MET A 43 -7.89 -19.62 -6.06
CA MET A 43 -8.17 -20.00 -4.66
C MET A 43 -8.20 -21.53 -4.47
N SER A 44 -8.01 -22.32 -5.53
CA SER A 44 -7.89 -23.78 -5.43
C SER A 44 -6.56 -24.26 -4.82
N GLU A 45 -5.55 -23.39 -4.70
CA GLU A 45 -4.32 -23.68 -3.93
C GLU A 45 -4.49 -23.33 -2.44
N VAL A 46 -5.60 -23.75 -1.82
CA VAL A 46 -5.66 -23.77 -0.37
C VAL A 46 -4.59 -24.76 0.11
N SER A 47 -3.60 -24.26 0.86
CA SER A 47 -2.57 -25.06 1.52
C SER A 47 -3.16 -26.35 2.09
N GLN A 48 -2.90 -27.49 1.45
CA GLN A 48 -3.39 -28.78 1.92
C GLN A 48 -2.77 -29.07 3.30
N VAL A 49 -3.58 -28.98 4.34
CA VAL A 49 -3.16 -29.33 5.70
C VAL A 49 -3.04 -30.85 5.83
N SER A 50 -2.03 -31.30 6.57
CA SER A 50 -1.79 -32.74 6.80
C SER A 50 -3.02 -33.44 7.40
N ARG A 51 -3.19 -34.74 7.13
CA ARG A 51 -4.28 -35.54 7.70
C ARG A 51 -4.31 -35.49 9.24
N ALA A 52 -3.14 -35.42 9.87
CA ALA A 52 -3.02 -35.26 11.32
C ALA A 52 -3.63 -33.93 11.81
N ALA A 53 -3.39 -32.83 11.09
CA ALA A 53 -3.97 -31.52 11.43
C ALA A 53 -5.49 -31.49 11.23
N GLN A 54 -6.03 -32.26 10.27
CA GLN A 54 -7.48 -32.35 10.03
C GLN A 54 -8.23 -33.10 11.13
N VAL A 55 -7.58 -34.07 11.79
CA VAL A 55 -8.19 -34.94 12.82
C VAL A 55 -7.85 -34.47 14.25
N ALA A 56 -6.97 -33.49 14.40
CA ALA A 56 -6.52 -33.00 15.70
C ALA A 56 -7.68 -32.38 16.51
N THR A 57 -7.84 -32.79 17.76
CA THR A 57 -8.83 -32.23 18.68
C THR A 57 -8.30 -30.92 19.28
N PRO A 58 -9.03 -29.79 19.16
CA PRO A 58 -8.56 -28.51 19.68
C PRO A 58 -8.60 -28.48 21.22
N SER A 59 -7.59 -27.83 21.82
CA SER A 59 -7.57 -27.60 23.27
C SER A 59 -8.62 -26.56 23.70
N SER A 60 -8.95 -26.54 24.99
CA SER A 60 -9.89 -25.56 25.57
C SER A 60 -9.50 -24.10 25.27
N ARG A 61 -8.20 -23.79 25.28
CA ARG A 61 -7.67 -22.46 24.92
C ARG A 61 -7.93 -22.11 23.45
N ILE A 62 -7.75 -23.05 22.54
CA ILE A 62 -8.01 -22.83 21.10
C ILE A 62 -9.51 -22.53 20.89
N LEU A 63 -10.38 -23.28 21.57
CA LEU A 63 -11.83 -23.03 21.52
C LEU A 63 -12.22 -21.66 22.10
N GLN A 64 -11.52 -21.17 23.13
CA GLN A 64 -11.72 -19.82 23.65
C GLN A 64 -11.28 -18.74 22.66
N LEU A 65 -10.12 -18.92 22.01
CA LEU A 65 -9.59 -17.97 21.02
C LEU A 65 -10.37 -17.97 19.70
N ALA A 66 -10.96 -19.10 19.33
CA ALA A 66 -11.80 -19.22 18.14
C ALA A 66 -13.13 -18.45 18.27
N LYS A 67 -13.55 -18.08 19.49
CA LYS A 67 -14.73 -17.24 19.69
C LYS A 67 -14.41 -15.82 19.19
N PRO A 68 -15.27 -15.22 18.34
CA PRO A 68 -15.06 -13.86 17.92
C PRO A 68 -15.07 -12.95 19.15
N ARG A 69 -14.09 -12.05 19.23
CA ARG A 69 -14.12 -10.99 20.23
C ARG A 69 -15.36 -10.14 19.95
N ALA A 70 -16.13 -9.82 20.98
CA ALA A 70 -17.25 -8.91 20.83
C ALA A 70 -16.75 -7.62 20.16
N PRO A 71 -17.43 -7.13 19.10
CA PRO A 71 -17.06 -5.87 18.47
C PRO A 71 -17.03 -4.80 19.56
N ALA A 72 -15.97 -4.00 19.58
CA ALA A 72 -15.90 -2.87 20.50
C ALA A 72 -17.20 -2.07 20.32
N THR A 73 -17.93 -1.85 21.41
CA THR A 73 -19.10 -0.96 21.39
C THR A 73 -18.64 0.33 20.76
N LEU A 74 -19.25 0.71 19.63
CA LEU A 74 -18.97 1.98 18.98
C LEU A 74 -19.23 3.05 20.04
N LEU A 75 -18.17 3.61 20.63
CA LEU A 75 -18.27 4.94 21.18
C LEU A 75 -18.50 5.82 19.95
N ASP A 76 -19.57 6.61 19.95
CA ASP A 76 -20.10 7.39 18.81
C ASP A 76 -19.12 8.38 18.14
N GLU A 77 -17.83 8.31 18.42
CA GLU A 77 -16.82 9.22 17.91
C GLU A 77 -15.56 8.45 17.51
N TRP A 78 -15.63 7.74 16.38
CA TRP A 78 -14.42 7.36 15.66
C TRP A 78 -13.86 8.62 14.97
N ASP A 79 -12.94 9.30 15.65
CA ASP A 79 -12.19 10.40 15.06
C ASP A 79 -11.15 9.86 14.07
N PRO A 80 -11.25 10.15 12.74
CA PRO A 80 -10.28 9.69 11.74
C PRO A 80 -8.90 10.34 11.91
N VAL A 81 -8.82 11.41 12.71
CA VAL A 81 -7.58 12.07 13.08
C VAL A 81 -7.55 12.14 14.61
N PRO A 82 -6.93 11.16 15.29
CA PRO A 82 -6.72 11.29 16.72
C PRO A 82 -5.92 12.58 16.95
N LYS A 83 -6.53 13.56 17.62
CA LYS A 83 -5.85 14.81 17.98
C LYS A 83 -4.54 14.42 18.67
N PRO A 84 -3.39 15.00 18.29
CA PRO A 84 -2.14 14.70 18.97
C PRO A 84 -2.37 14.98 20.44
N LYS A 85 -2.24 13.94 21.28
CA LYS A 85 -2.32 14.11 22.74
C LYS A 85 -1.39 15.26 23.09
N PRO A 86 -1.85 16.27 23.87
CA PRO A 86 -0.98 17.35 24.29
C PRO A 86 0.27 16.69 24.88
N ARG A 87 1.43 16.99 24.28
CA ARG A 87 2.70 16.49 24.78
C ARG A 87 2.82 17.05 26.19
N VAL A 88 2.54 16.22 27.18
CA VAL A 88 2.93 16.50 28.55
C VAL A 88 4.44 16.38 28.52
N SER A 89 5.11 17.51 28.30
CA SER A 89 6.54 17.61 28.43
C SER A 89 6.83 17.46 29.92
N ASP A 90 6.92 16.22 30.38
CA ASP A 90 7.51 15.88 31.66
C ASP A 90 8.99 16.22 31.57
N TYR A 91 9.31 17.51 31.64
CA TYR A 91 10.67 18.04 31.52
C TYR A 91 11.60 17.35 32.51
N ASN A 92 11.09 17.05 33.70
CA ASN A 92 11.79 16.31 34.74
C ASN A 92 12.14 14.88 34.31
N ARG A 93 11.24 14.18 33.60
CA ARG A 93 11.49 12.84 33.07
C ARG A 93 12.51 12.89 31.92
N LEU A 94 12.41 13.89 31.04
CA LEU A 94 13.39 14.10 29.98
C LEU A 94 14.79 14.35 30.55
N LEU A 95 14.89 15.21 31.58
CA LEU A 95 16.16 15.49 32.26
C LEU A 95 16.74 14.22 32.91
N TYR A 96 15.89 13.44 33.59
CA TYR A 96 16.30 12.16 34.19
C TYR A 96 16.77 11.14 33.15
N LEU A 97 16.12 11.06 31.98
CA LEU A 97 16.52 10.15 30.89
C LEU A 97 17.76 10.63 30.14
N ALA A 98 18.02 11.95 30.12
CA ALA A 98 19.21 12.53 29.53
C ALA A 98 20.46 12.36 30.42
N MET A 99 20.27 12.11 31.71
CA MET A 99 21.38 11.77 32.60
C MET A 99 21.96 10.39 32.22
N PRO A 100 23.30 10.25 32.18
CA PRO A 100 23.93 8.96 31.94
C PRO A 100 23.50 7.97 33.03
N LYS A 101 23.19 6.73 32.63
CA LYS A 101 22.86 5.69 33.60
C LYS A 101 24.06 5.40 34.48
N VAL A 102 23.85 5.38 35.79
CA VAL A 102 24.85 4.93 36.75
C VAL A 102 25.14 3.46 36.46
N GLN A 103 26.41 3.10 36.27
CA GLN A 103 26.82 1.72 36.12
C GLN A 103 26.47 0.97 37.41
N SER A 104 25.76 -0.15 37.29
CA SER A 104 25.42 -0.96 38.46
C SER A 104 26.68 -1.62 39.03
N GLU A 105 26.71 -1.89 40.34
CA GLU A 105 27.80 -2.67 40.97
C GLU A 105 27.93 -4.08 40.38
N LYS A 106 26.86 -4.57 39.74
CA LYS A 106 26.80 -5.85 39.04
C LYS A 106 27.25 -5.75 37.58
N CYS A 107 27.59 -4.57 37.08
CA CYS A 107 28.10 -4.37 35.73
C CYS A 107 29.52 -4.93 35.67
N ILE A 108 29.62 -6.16 35.16
CA ILE A 108 30.90 -6.81 34.94
C ILE A 108 31.54 -6.13 33.73
N PRO A 109 32.78 -5.64 33.82
CA PRO A 109 33.48 -5.10 32.66
C PRO A 109 33.59 -6.15 31.57
N ASP A 110 33.70 -5.72 30.31
CA ASP A 110 33.87 -6.63 29.19
C ASP A 110 35.02 -7.60 29.47
N ARG A 111 34.75 -8.88 29.24
CA ARG A 111 35.74 -9.94 29.46
C ARG A 111 36.95 -9.65 28.58
N ASN A 112 38.15 -9.71 29.16
CA ASN A 112 39.38 -9.66 28.40
C ASN A 112 39.33 -10.69 27.25
N PRO A 113 39.84 -10.32 26.05
CA PRO A 113 39.82 -11.23 24.91
C PRO A 113 40.52 -12.54 25.30
N ARG A 114 39.95 -13.66 24.87
CA ARG A 114 40.49 -14.99 25.20
C ARG A 114 41.91 -15.19 24.68
N TRP A 115 42.29 -14.46 23.63
CA TRP A 115 43.62 -14.46 23.03
C TRP A 115 44.07 -13.03 22.77
N GLU A 116 45.35 -12.76 23.01
CA GLU A 116 45.95 -11.47 22.71
C GLU A 116 46.08 -11.28 21.20
N VAL A 117 45.64 -10.11 20.72
CA VAL A 117 45.81 -9.73 19.31
C VAL A 117 47.14 -9.02 19.17
N LEU A 118 48.00 -9.51 18.26
CA LEU A 118 49.29 -8.88 17.97
C LEU A 118 49.11 -7.45 17.46
N GLU A 119 50.05 -6.57 17.81
CA GLU A 119 50.05 -5.16 17.39
C GLU A 119 50.06 -4.99 15.87
N VAL A 120 50.72 -5.90 15.14
CA VAL A 120 50.75 -5.92 13.67
C VAL A 120 49.34 -6.10 13.10
N THR A 121 48.54 -6.95 13.72
CA THR A 121 47.16 -7.21 13.30
C THR A 121 46.25 -6.02 13.61
N LYS A 122 46.44 -5.36 14.75
CA LYS A 122 45.68 -4.13 15.12
C LYS A 122 45.96 -2.97 14.16
N LYS A 123 47.18 -2.91 13.62
CA LYS A 123 47.62 -1.85 12.68
C LYS A 123 47.54 -2.27 11.21
N ALA A 124 46.95 -3.43 10.92
CA ALA A 124 46.87 -3.93 9.55
C ALA A 124 45.96 -3.03 8.71
N VAL A 125 46.50 -2.48 7.62
CA VAL A 125 45.76 -1.68 6.65
C VAL A 125 45.37 -2.57 5.47
N ALA A 126 44.14 -2.41 5.00
CA ALA A 126 43.64 -3.14 3.84
C ALA A 126 44.48 -2.85 2.59
N SER A 127 44.74 -3.87 1.77
CA SER A 127 45.46 -3.68 0.52
C SER A 127 44.66 -2.80 -0.46
N PRO A 128 45.31 -2.09 -1.40
CA PRO A 128 44.61 -1.27 -2.39
C PRO A 128 43.52 -2.04 -3.16
N ARG A 129 43.76 -3.33 -3.43
CA ARG A 129 42.78 -4.23 -4.07
C ARG A 129 41.55 -4.49 -3.20
N ILE A 130 41.73 -4.70 -1.89
CA ILE A 130 40.60 -4.90 -0.98
C ILE A 130 39.76 -3.61 -0.93
N ILE A 131 40.42 -2.46 -0.86
CA ILE A 131 39.75 -1.16 -0.86
C ILE A 131 38.97 -0.96 -2.17
N SER A 132 39.53 -1.33 -3.33
CA SER A 132 38.83 -1.20 -4.61
C SER A 132 37.63 -2.13 -4.71
N LEU A 133 37.75 -3.37 -4.22
CA LEU A 133 36.65 -4.36 -4.21
C LEU A 133 35.55 -4.01 -3.20
N ALA A 134 35.89 -3.33 -2.11
CA ALA A 134 34.93 -2.88 -1.11
C ALA A 134 34.04 -1.73 -1.60
N LYS A 135 34.38 -1.07 -2.72
CA LYS A 135 33.54 -0.03 -3.30
C LYS A 135 32.22 -0.66 -3.79
N PRO A 136 31.05 -0.13 -3.37
CA PRO A 136 29.78 -0.67 -3.81
C PRO A 136 29.62 -0.50 -5.32
N LYS A 137 29.00 -1.50 -5.96
CA LYS A 137 28.66 -1.42 -7.39
C LYS A 137 27.58 -0.35 -7.58
N VAL A 138 27.92 0.72 -8.30
CA VAL A 138 26.94 1.75 -8.70
C VAL A 138 25.93 1.10 -9.65
N ARG A 139 24.65 1.08 -9.25
CA ARG A 139 23.54 0.68 -10.12
C ARG A 139 22.97 1.95 -10.73
N LYS A 140 22.81 1.96 -12.05
CA LYS A 140 22.09 3.02 -12.75
C LYS A 140 20.60 2.80 -12.58
N ASP A 141 19.84 3.86 -12.32
CA ASP A 141 18.38 3.75 -12.27
C ASP A 141 17.83 3.41 -13.67
N LEU A 142 16.73 2.65 -13.71
CA LEU A 142 16.11 2.19 -14.97
C LEU A 142 15.75 3.33 -15.94
N ASN A 143 15.59 4.55 -15.41
CA ASN A 143 15.18 5.74 -16.16
C ASN A 143 16.28 6.80 -16.27
N GLU A 144 17.54 6.46 -15.96
CA GLU A 144 18.66 7.40 -16.17
C GLU A 144 18.75 7.81 -17.64
N GLY A 145 18.40 9.06 -17.95
CA GLY A 145 18.40 9.62 -19.30
C GLY A 145 17.06 9.51 -20.05
N TYR A 146 15.97 9.09 -19.40
CA TYR A 146 14.63 9.11 -20.01
C TYR A 146 14.02 10.52 -19.96
N ASP A 147 13.84 11.14 -21.11
CA ASP A 147 13.08 12.39 -21.25
C ASP A 147 11.59 12.05 -21.45
N PRO A 148 10.70 12.36 -20.48
CA PRO A 148 9.29 12.05 -20.58
C PRO A 148 8.55 12.84 -21.68
N TYR A 149 9.18 13.88 -22.22
CA TYR A 149 8.62 14.70 -23.32
C TYR A 149 9.21 14.36 -24.68
N TYR A 150 10.17 13.43 -24.75
CA TYR A 150 10.73 12.99 -26.02
C TYR A 150 9.72 12.14 -26.80
N ILE A 151 9.29 12.65 -27.95
CA ILE A 151 8.43 11.93 -28.89
C ILE A 151 9.29 11.41 -30.04
N SER A 152 9.20 10.11 -30.32
CA SER A 152 9.97 9.52 -31.43
C SER A 152 9.48 10.03 -32.79
N PRO A 153 10.36 10.22 -33.78
CA PRO A 153 9.96 10.66 -35.12
C PRO A 153 9.02 9.65 -35.81
N ALA A 154 9.15 8.36 -35.49
CA ALA A 154 8.24 7.32 -35.96
C ALA A 154 6.81 7.54 -35.45
N SER A 155 6.66 7.99 -34.19
CA SER A 155 5.35 8.34 -33.62
C SER A 155 4.74 9.57 -34.30
N LEU A 156 5.55 10.57 -34.67
CA LEU A 156 5.08 11.75 -35.39
C LEU A 156 4.67 11.43 -36.84
N ALA A 157 5.36 10.48 -37.48
CA ALA A 157 5.08 10.04 -38.84
C ALA A 157 4.00 8.95 -38.92
N ALA A 158 3.57 8.38 -37.79
CA ALA A 158 2.60 7.30 -37.75
C ALA A 158 1.24 7.76 -38.32
N ARG A 159 0.71 7.00 -39.28
CA ARG A 159 -0.62 7.22 -39.86
C ARG A 159 -1.53 6.05 -39.52
N ALA A 160 -2.82 6.33 -39.37
CA ALA A 160 -3.83 5.30 -39.14
C ALA A 160 -3.89 4.34 -40.34
N SER A 161 -4.18 3.06 -40.09
CA SER A 161 -4.30 2.07 -41.17
C SER A 161 -5.56 2.34 -42.02
N PRO A 162 -5.57 1.95 -43.31
CA PRO A 162 -6.73 2.11 -44.18
C PRO A 162 -8.03 1.55 -43.58
N ARG A 163 -7.93 0.40 -42.91
CA ARG A 163 -9.05 -0.24 -42.20
C ARG A 163 -9.64 0.62 -41.08
N LEU A 164 -8.83 1.41 -40.38
CA LEU A 164 -9.34 2.35 -39.38
C LEU A 164 -10.14 3.48 -40.01
N TYR A 165 -9.76 3.95 -41.20
CA TYR A 165 -10.56 4.93 -41.95
C TYR A 165 -11.88 4.33 -42.42
N GLU A 166 -11.89 3.08 -42.92
CA GLU A 166 -13.11 2.36 -43.30
C GLU A 166 -14.06 2.20 -42.11
N LEU A 167 -13.54 1.77 -40.96
CA LEU A 167 -14.35 1.61 -39.75
C LEU A 167 -14.85 2.94 -39.18
N ALA A 168 -14.10 4.03 -39.40
CA ALA A 168 -14.51 5.38 -39.02
C ALA A 168 -15.64 5.93 -39.91
N THR A 169 -15.91 5.33 -41.08
CA THR A 169 -17.06 5.73 -41.90
C THR A 169 -18.38 5.26 -41.26
N PRO A 170 -19.32 6.18 -40.96
CA PRO A 170 -20.58 5.80 -40.35
C PRO A 170 -21.47 5.07 -41.37
N LYS A 171 -22.13 3.99 -40.93
CA LYS A 171 -23.07 3.25 -41.78
C LYS A 171 -24.36 4.07 -41.98
N SER A 172 -24.70 4.39 -43.22
CA SER A 172 -25.97 5.05 -43.55
C SER A 172 -27.13 4.08 -43.36
N ILE A 173 -28.04 4.40 -42.43
CA ILE A 173 -29.25 3.60 -42.20
C ILE A 173 -30.38 4.26 -43.00
N THR A 174 -30.82 3.63 -44.09
CA THR A 174 -32.04 4.04 -44.79
C THR A 174 -33.25 3.53 -44.01
N LYS A 175 -34.12 4.44 -43.57
CA LYS A 175 -35.38 4.08 -42.91
C LYS A 175 -36.26 3.37 -43.94
N LYS A 176 -36.63 2.12 -43.69
CA LYS A 176 -37.64 1.42 -44.48
C LYS A 176 -39.00 2.06 -44.21
N VAL A 177 -39.64 2.51 -45.29
CA VAL A 177 -41.00 3.08 -45.35
C VAL A 177 -42.03 1.98 -45.13
#